data_AF-A0A4V1RQR8-F1
#
_entry.id   AF-A0A4V1RQR8-F1
#
_cell.length_a   1.000
_cell.length_b   1.000
_cell.length_c   1.000
_cell.angle_alpha   90.00
_cell.angle_beta   90.00
_cell.angle_gamma   90.00
#
_symmetry.space_group_name_H-M   'P 1'
#
loop_
_entity.id
_entity.type
_entity.pdbx_description
1 polymer ?
#
loop_
_entity_poly.entity_id
_entity_poly.type
_entity_poly.pdbx_seq_one_letter_code
_entity_poly.pdbx_strand_id
1 'polypeptide(L)'
;MMVRDGAAGAGSGGRVPPSVIGISRRERRDAARGRASIQFGAEADAALDILELLELAWHDCHGDITPPSHVMEDVWVLANASLAGLASAARLAVTDWRDLRVAADSMRPLQSELG
;
A
#
# COMPACT_ATOMS: atom_id res chain seq x y z
N MET A 1 20.04 45.68 -17.07
CA MET A 1 19.24 44.93 -18.06
C MET A 1 20.05 43.69 -18.41
N MET A 2 19.91 42.60 -17.63
CA MET A 2 19.36 41.28 -18.03
C MET A 2 19.94 40.80 -19.38
N VAL A 3 20.55 39.62 -19.52
CA VAL A 3 20.03 38.28 -19.19
C VAL A 3 21.20 37.33 -18.86
N ARG A 4 21.03 36.50 -17.83
CA ARG A 4 21.91 35.36 -17.54
C ARG A 4 21.34 34.14 -18.25
N ASP A 5 22.12 33.48 -19.11
CA ASP A 5 21.77 32.18 -19.67
C ASP A 5 21.84 31.12 -18.56
N GLY A 6 20.67 30.62 -18.18
CA GLY A 6 20.53 29.52 -17.23
C GLY A 6 20.83 28.20 -17.93
N ALA A 7 21.84 27.49 -17.43
CA ALA A 7 22.04 26.08 -17.71
C ALA A 7 20.85 25.27 -17.17
N ALA A 8 19.99 24.79 -18.08
CA ALA A 8 18.97 23.82 -17.75
C ALA A 8 19.64 22.45 -17.62
N GLY A 9 19.71 21.94 -16.39
CA GLY A 9 20.17 20.61 -16.08
C GLY A 9 19.32 19.56 -16.78
N ALA A 10 19.99 18.61 -17.42
CA ALA A 10 19.39 17.37 -17.91
C ALA A 10 18.91 16.54 -16.71
N GLY A 11 17.64 16.73 -16.33
CA GLY A 11 16.94 15.81 -15.46
C GLY A 11 16.82 14.47 -16.18
N SER A 12 17.54 13.47 -15.71
CA SER A 12 17.40 12.08 -16.11
C SER A 12 15.95 11.63 -15.86
N GLY A 13 15.11 11.76 -16.89
CA GLY A 13 13.80 11.13 -16.94
C GLY A 13 14.00 9.62 -16.91
N GLY A 14 14.05 9.07 -15.70
CA GLY A 14 14.01 7.64 -15.45
C GLY A 14 12.76 7.11 -16.12
N ARG A 15 12.97 6.38 -17.22
CA ARG A 15 11.92 5.75 -18.00
C ARG A 15 11.27 4.71 -17.10
N VAL A 16 10.12 5.05 -16.52
CA VAL A 16 9.32 4.11 -15.74
C VAL A 16 9.01 2.93 -16.66
N PRO A 17 9.41 1.69 -16.32
CA PRO A 17 9.17 0.55 -17.18
C PRO A 17 7.64 0.40 -17.40
N PRO A 18 7.21 0.08 -18.63
CA PRO A 18 5.79 0.02 -19.00
C PRO A 18 5.04 -1.19 -18.43
N SER A 19 5.57 -1.86 -17.40
CA SER A 19 4.92 -3.00 -16.73
C SER A 19 4.06 -2.62 -15.52
N VAL A 20 3.92 -1.32 -15.22
CA VAL A 20 2.93 -0.81 -14.27
C VAL A 20 1.83 -0.15 -15.10
N ILE A 21 0.78 -0.89 -15.46
CA ILE A 21 -0.45 -0.26 -15.97
C ILE A 21 -0.89 0.72 -14.88
N GLY A 22 -0.87 2.01 -15.21
CA GLY A 22 -1.22 3.10 -14.32
C GLY A 22 -2.69 3.01 -13.91
N ILE A 23 -2.96 2.24 -12.86
CA ILE A 23 -4.21 2.31 -12.12
C ILE A 23 -4.07 3.52 -11.21
N SER A 24 -4.96 4.50 -11.34
CA SER A 24 -5.03 5.66 -10.44
C SER A 24 -5.29 5.21 -8.99
N ARG A 25 -4.96 6.05 -8.01
CA ARG A 25 -5.28 5.78 -6.61
C ARG A 25 -6.77 5.48 -6.40
N ARG A 26 -7.63 6.23 -7.11
CA ARG A 26 -9.09 6.03 -7.08
C ARG A 26 -9.47 4.63 -7.54
N GLU A 27 -8.92 4.17 -8.66
CA GLU A 27 -9.22 2.83 -9.17
C GLU A 27 -8.67 1.73 -8.26
N ARG A 28 -7.51 1.91 -7.61
CA ARG A 28 -7.02 0.97 -6.60
C ARG A 28 -7.93 0.92 -5.37
N ARG A 29 -8.41 2.08 -4.91
CA ARG A 29 -9.40 2.17 -3.83
C ARG A 29 -10.70 1.46 -4.19
N ASP A 30 -11.19 1.65 -5.41
CA ASP A 30 -12.41 1.00 -5.89
C ASP A 30 -12.23 -0.52 -6.04
N ALA A 31 -11.06 -0.98 -6.49
CA ALA A 31 -10.73 -2.41 -6.54
C ALA A 31 -10.70 -3.06 -5.14
N ALA A 32 -10.22 -2.33 -4.12
CA ALA A 32 -10.19 -2.80 -2.74
C ALA A 32 -11.56 -2.79 -2.03
N ARG A 33 -12.54 -2.04 -2.55
CA ARG A 33 -13.84 -1.79 -1.91
C ARG A 33 -14.59 -3.08 -1.58
N GLY A 34 -14.63 -4.04 -2.50
CA GLY A 34 -15.32 -5.32 -2.28
C GLY A 34 -14.76 -6.09 -1.08
N ARG A 35 -13.42 -6.19 -0.98
CA ARG A 35 -12.76 -6.85 0.15
C ARG A 35 -12.95 -6.07 1.46
N ALA A 36 -12.85 -4.75 1.42
CA ALA A 36 -13.07 -3.91 2.59
C ALA A 36 -14.48 -4.07 3.15
N SER A 37 -15.50 -4.12 2.29
CA SER A 37 -16.88 -4.37 2.70
C SER A 37 -17.07 -5.75 3.33
N ILE A 38 -16.44 -6.80 2.77
CA ILE A 38 -16.52 -8.15 3.33
C ILE A 38 -15.83 -8.24 4.70
N GLN A 39 -14.64 -7.65 4.85
CA GLN A 39 -13.85 -7.80 6.08
C GLN A 39 -14.25 -6.83 7.20
N PHE A 40 -14.66 -5.60 6.86
CA PHE A 40 -14.88 -4.54 7.87
C PHE A 40 -16.33 -4.06 7.95
N GLY A 41 -17.21 -4.50 7.05
CA GLY A 41 -18.64 -4.15 7.09
C GLY A 41 -18.87 -2.64 7.09
N ALA A 42 -19.47 -2.12 8.17
CA ALA A 42 -19.78 -0.70 8.34
C ALA A 42 -18.52 0.20 8.38
N GLU A 43 -17.35 -0.37 8.68
CA GLU A 43 -16.08 0.35 8.77
C GLU A 43 -15.28 0.31 7.46
N ALA A 44 -15.87 -0.18 6.37
CA ALA A 44 -15.17 -0.36 5.09
C ALA A 44 -14.52 0.91 4.55
N ASP A 45 -15.19 2.06 4.63
CA ASP A 45 -14.61 3.32 4.14
C ASP A 45 -13.42 3.78 4.98
N ALA A 46 -13.45 3.58 6.31
CA ALA A 46 -12.33 3.87 7.19
C ALA A 46 -11.14 2.93 6.91
N ALA A 47 -11.40 1.67 6.58
CA ALA A 47 -10.36 0.74 6.15
C ALA A 47 -9.71 1.20 4.83
N LEU A 48 -10.52 1.63 3.86
CA LEU A 48 -10.02 2.18 2.59
C LEU A 48 -9.17 3.44 2.81
N ASP A 49 -9.52 4.30 3.78
CA ASP A 49 -8.71 5.46 4.14
C ASP A 49 -7.34 5.06 4.68
N ILE A 50 -7.26 4.02 5.52
CA ILE A 50 -5.97 3.50 6.02
C ILE A 50 -5.12 2.95 4.87
N LEU A 51 -5.72 2.26 3.91
CA LEU A 51 -4.99 1.75 2.74
C LEU A 51 -4.46 2.88 1.85
N GLU A 52 -5.24 3.95 1.69
CA GLU A 52 -4.80 5.14 0.97
C GLU A 52 -3.66 5.87 1.71
N LEU A 53 -3.73 5.98 3.04
CA LEU A 53 -2.63 6.50 3.86
C LEU A 53 -1.37 5.63 3.75
N LEU A 54 -1.53 4.31 3.68
CA LEU A 54 -0.44 3.38 3.46
C LEU A 54 0.24 3.64 2.09
N GLU A 55 -0.52 3.85 1.02
CA GLU A 55 0.08 4.17 -0.28
C GLU A 55 0.88 5.47 -0.26
N LEU A 56 0.35 6.51 0.40
CA LEU A 56 1.04 7.79 0.56
C LEU A 56 2.34 7.61 1.34
N ALA A 57 2.28 6.92 2.49
CA ALA A 57 3.47 6.67 3.30
C ALA A 57 4.49 5.77 2.59
N TRP A 58 4.03 4.77 1.83
CA TRP A 58 4.90 3.88 1.05
C TRP A 58 5.69 4.65 0.00
N HIS A 59 5.03 5.55 -0.74
CA HIS A 59 5.68 6.42 -1.69
C HIS A 59 6.79 7.25 -1.05
N ASP A 60 6.51 7.86 0.09
CA ASP A 60 7.48 8.73 0.76
C ASP A 60 8.66 7.95 1.38
N CYS A 61 8.42 6.73 1.86
CA CYS A 61 9.45 5.91 2.49
C CYS A 61 10.26 5.03 1.53
N HIS A 62 9.64 4.54 0.45
CA HIS A 62 10.21 3.52 -0.44
C HIS A 62 10.31 3.96 -1.91
N GLY A 63 9.69 5.08 -2.30
CA GLY A 63 9.77 5.66 -3.65
C GLY A 63 8.85 5.04 -4.70
N ASP A 64 8.16 3.94 -4.37
CA ASP A 64 7.16 3.32 -5.24
C ASP A 64 5.76 3.92 -5.02
N ILE A 65 4.95 4.03 -6.08
CA ILE A 65 3.61 4.66 -6.02
C ILE A 65 2.63 3.92 -5.10
N THR A 66 2.81 2.62 -4.91
CA THR A 66 1.95 1.75 -4.09
C THR A 66 2.78 0.56 -3.59
N PRO A 67 2.45 -0.03 -2.43
CA PRO A 67 3.13 -1.24 -1.99
C PRO A 67 2.98 -2.37 -3.02
N PRO A 68 3.99 -3.25 -3.15
CA PRO A 68 3.86 -4.46 -3.95
C PRO A 68 2.65 -5.31 -3.50
N SER A 69 2.01 -6.00 -4.44
CA SER A 69 0.80 -6.81 -4.16
C SER A 69 0.98 -7.80 -3.02
N HIS A 70 2.16 -8.40 -2.88
CA HIS A 70 2.46 -9.35 -1.82
C HIS A 70 2.52 -8.69 -0.43
N VAL A 71 2.95 -7.43 -0.33
CA VAL A 71 2.91 -6.64 0.92
C VAL A 71 1.46 -6.29 1.25
N MET A 72 0.68 -5.90 0.25
CA MET A 72 -0.76 -5.63 0.45
C MET A 72 -1.48 -6.86 0.99
N GLU A 73 -1.21 -8.05 0.45
CA GLU A 73 -1.81 -9.29 0.97
C GLU A 73 -1.40 -9.58 2.42
N ASP A 74 -0.14 -9.34 2.79
CA ASP A 74 0.30 -9.49 4.18
C ASP A 74 -0.42 -8.50 5.12
N VAL A 75 -0.63 -7.26 4.68
CA VAL A 75 -1.44 -6.26 5.41
C VAL A 75 -2.86 -6.76 5.65
N TRP A 76 -3.51 -7.29 4.62
CA TRP A 76 -4.86 -7.81 4.74
C TRP A 76 -4.97 -9.04 5.64
N VAL A 77 -3.97 -9.93 5.59
CA VAL A 77 -3.91 -11.12 6.47
C VAL A 77 -3.82 -10.69 7.94
N LEU A 78 -2.97 -9.71 8.25
CA LEU A 78 -2.76 -9.23 9.62
C LEU A 78 -3.85 -8.30 10.13
N ALA A 79 -4.60 -7.66 9.23
CA ALA A 79 -5.70 -6.78 9.63
C ALA A 79 -6.77 -7.52 10.45
N ASN A 80 -6.96 -8.82 10.18
CA ASN A 80 -7.88 -9.71 10.89
C ASN A 80 -9.27 -9.08 11.10
N ALA A 81 -9.83 -8.47 10.04
CA ALA A 81 -11.15 -7.83 10.06
C ALA A 81 -11.34 -6.72 11.12
N SER A 82 -10.26 -6.10 11.61
CA SER A 82 -10.32 -4.97 12.56
C SER A 82 -9.54 -3.76 12.07
N LEU A 83 -10.07 -2.55 12.26
CA LEU A 83 -9.36 -1.31 11.92
C LEU A 83 -8.04 -1.15 12.70
N ALA A 84 -8.00 -1.58 13.96
CA ALA A 84 -6.79 -1.55 14.79
C ALA A 84 -5.70 -2.48 14.23
N GLY A 85 -6.09 -3.69 13.81
CA GLY A 85 -5.19 -4.63 13.13
C GLY A 85 -4.69 -4.06 11.81
N LEU A 86 -5.58 -3.47 11.02
CA LEU A 86 -5.22 -2.86 9.74
C LEU A 86 -4.24 -1.70 9.91
N ALA A 87 -4.48 -0.80 10.86
CA ALA A 87 -3.57 0.31 11.16
C ALA A 87 -2.20 -0.19 11.65
N SER A 88 -2.18 -1.23 12.49
CA SER A 88 -0.94 -1.84 12.98
C SER A 88 -0.15 -2.50 11.86
N ALA A 89 -0.83 -3.21 10.96
CA ALA A 89 -0.24 -3.83 9.78
C ALA A 89 0.28 -2.79 8.79
N ALA A 90 -0.48 -1.72 8.52
CA ALA A 90 -0.04 -0.61 7.67
C ALA A 90 1.21 0.08 8.23
N ARG A 91 1.22 0.37 9.54
CA ARG A 91 2.41 0.92 10.21
C ARG A 91 3.61 0.00 10.04
N LEU A 92 3.44 -1.31 10.27
CA LEU A 92 4.52 -2.28 10.16
C LEU A 92 5.03 -2.38 8.71
N ALA A 93 4.14 -2.38 7.72
CA ALA A 93 4.51 -2.39 6.30
C ALA A 93 5.44 -1.22 5.94
N VAL A 94 5.14 -0.02 6.43
CA VAL A 94 5.95 1.18 6.17
C VAL A 94 7.30 1.10 6.88
N THR A 95 7.32 0.68 8.15
CA THR A 95 8.55 0.69 8.98
C THR A 95 9.48 -0.49 8.70
N ASP A 96 8.92 -1.69 8.52
CA ASP A 96 9.65 -2.91 8.14
C ASP A 96 8.69 -3.96 7.53
N TRP A 97 8.61 -3.99 6.20
CA TRP A 97 7.76 -4.95 5.49
C TRP A 97 8.25 -6.41 5.62
N ARG A 98 9.50 -6.66 6.03
CA ARG A 98 10.00 -8.02 6.25
C ARG A 98 9.41 -8.60 7.53
N ASP A 99 9.30 -7.78 8.57
CA ASP A 99 8.62 -8.16 9.81
C ASP A 99 7.13 -8.39 9.57
N LEU A 100 6.50 -7.57 8.70
CA LEU A 100 5.13 -7.79 8.24
C LEU A 100 4.98 -9.18 7.60
N ARG A 101 5.90 -9.55 6.69
CA ARG A 101 5.90 -10.87 6.04
C ARG A 101 5.98 -12.01 7.06
N VAL A 102 6.92 -11.94 7.99
CA VAL A 102 7.09 -12.98 9.03
C VAL A 102 5.83 -13.11 9.89
N ALA A 103 5.23 -11.99 10.28
CA ALA A 103 3.99 -11.99 11.04
C ALA A 103 2.81 -12.58 10.24
N ALA A 104 2.66 -12.21 8.97
CA ALA A 104 1.61 -12.76 8.10
C ALA A 104 1.77 -14.27 7.88
N ASP A 105 3.00 -14.76 7.68
CA ASP A 105 3.29 -16.18 7.53
C ASP A 105 2.94 -16.98 8.80
N SER A 106 3.00 -16.36 9.97
CA SER A 106 2.59 -16.99 11.25
C SER A 106 1.07 -17.13 11.39
N MET A 107 0.29 -16.30 10.68
CA MET A 107 -1.18 -16.31 10.72
C MET A 107 -1.82 -17.22 9.66
N ARG A 108 -1.13 -17.45 8.53
CA ARG A 108 -1.65 -18.26 7.43
C ARG A 108 -1.98 -19.72 7.80
N PRO A 109 -1.17 -20.44 8.60
CA PRO A 109 -1.54 -21.77 9.08
C PRO A 109 -2.84 -21.76 9.89
N LEU A 110 -3.05 -20.74 10.74
CA LEU A 110 -4.23 -20.62 11.58
C LEU A 110 -5.51 -20.36 10.76
N GLN A 111 -5.41 -19.63 9.65
CA GLN A 111 -6.54 -19.40 8.75
C GLN A 111 -6.91 -20.65 7.93
N SER A 112 -5.95 -21.54 7.67
CA SER A 112 -6.20 -22.80 6.96
C SER A 112 -6.92 -23.86 7.81
N GLU A 113 -6.86 -23.74 9.15
CA GLU A 113 -7.52 -24.66 10.09
C GLU A 113 -8.97 -24.24 10.43
N LEU A 114 -9.39 -23.04 10.02
CA LEU A 114 -10.71 -22.46 10.31
C LEU A 114 -11.66 -22.43 9.11
N GLY A 115 -11.24 -22.96 7.95
CA GLY A 115 -12.05 -23.12 6.74
C GLY A 115 -12.45 -24.57 6.50
#